data_AF-I4I6D4-F1
#
_entry.id   AF-I4I6D4-F1
#
_cell.length_a   1.000
_cell.length_b   1.000
_cell.length_c   1.000
_cell.angle_alpha   90.00
_cell.angle_beta   90.00
_cell.angle_gamma   90.00
#
_symmetry.space_group_name_H-M   'P 1'
#
loop_
_entity.id
_entity.type
_entity.pdbx_description
1 polymer ?
#
loop_
_entity_poly.entity_id
_entity_poly.type
_entity_poly.pdbx_seq_one_letter_code
_entity_poly.pdbx_strand_id
1 'polypeptide(L)' 'MGKLLGCKTVFVESFTRVEALSLSARLAQPFLDVIYVQWEQLKQRYAKTEMVN' A
#
# COMPACT_ATOMS: atom_id res chain seq x y z
N MET A 1 -4.18 7.57 12.93
CA MET A 1 -5.18 7.33 14.00
C MET A 1 -6.20 6.25 13.62
N GLY A 2 -6.68 6.15 12.37
CA GLY A 2 -7.69 5.15 11.97
C GLY A 2 -7.40 3.71 12.45
N LYS A 3 -6.17 3.20 12.25
CA LYS A 3 -5.77 1.86 12.71
C LYS A 3 -5.88 1.67 14.24
N LEU A 4 -5.51 2.70 15.00
CA LEU A 4 -5.59 2.69 16.47
C LEU A 4 -7.04 2.76 16.97
N LEU A 5 -7.93 3.34 16.17
CA LEU A 5 -9.37 3.44 16.45
C LEU A 5 -10.16 2.24 15.89
N GLY A 6 -9.47 1.17 15.45
CA GLY A 6 -10.10 -0.04 14.91
C GLY A 6 -10.66 0.11 13.48
N CYS A 7 -10.40 1.22 12.79
CA CYS A 7 -10.84 1.42 11.42
C CYS A 7 -9.95 0.65 10.43
N LYS A 8 -10.55 0.21 9.31
CA LYS A 8 -9.79 -0.24 8.15
C LYS A 8 -9.01 0.92 7.54
N THR A 9 -7.76 0.67 7.21
CA THR A 9 -6.80 1.65 6.72
C THR A 9 -6.21 1.23 5.38
N VAL A 10 -6.24 2.16 4.43
CA VAL A 10 -5.96 1.91 3.03
C VAL A 10 -4.97 2.96 2.54
N PHE A 11 -4.03 2.55 1.70
CA PHE A 11 -3.16 3.47 0.97
C PHE A 11 -3.23 3.16 -0.52
N VAL A 12 -3.54 4.17 -1.34
CA VAL A 12 -3.51 4.03 -2.80
C VAL A 12 -2.17 4.60 -3.28
N GLU A 13 -1.34 3.73 -3.84
CA GLU A 13 -0.06 4.14 -4.38
C GLU A 13 -0.23 4.90 -5.70
N SER A 14 0.72 5.79 -6.00
CA SER A 14 0.75 6.50 -7.28
C SER A 14 1.03 5.53 -8.42
N PHE A 15 0.27 5.68 -9.52
CA PHE A 15 0.50 4.95 -10.78
C PHE A 15 1.94 5.04 -11.30
N THR A 16 2.63 6.17 -11.05
CA THR A 16 4.01 6.38 -11.49
C THR A 16 5.04 5.49 -10.77
N ARG A 17 4.66 4.85 -9.66
CA ARG A 17 5.53 3.94 -8.91
C ARG A 17 5.49 2.57 -9.54
N VAL A 18 6.37 2.31 -10.50
CA VAL A 18 6.44 1.03 -11.21
C VAL A 18 7.28 -0.01 -10.45
N GLU A 19 8.43 0.40 -9.90
CA GLU A 19 9.45 -0.53 -9.40
C GLU A 19 9.44 -0.73 -7.88
N ALA A 20 9.06 0.31 -7.13
CA ALA A 20 9.06 0.30 -5.67
C ALA A 20 7.97 1.22 -5.09
N LEU A 21 7.46 0.86 -3.91
CA LEU A 21 6.55 1.70 -3.14
C LEU A 21 7.20 3.03 -2.76
N SER A 22 6.37 4.07 -2.66
CA SER A 22 6.78 5.37 -2.16
C SER A 22 7.31 5.29 -0.72
N LEU A 23 8.16 6.24 -0.34
CA LEU A 23 8.62 6.36 1.05
C LEU A 23 7.43 6.48 2.01
N SER A 24 6.39 7.24 1.64
CA SER A 24 5.18 7.39 2.42
C SER A 24 4.46 6.06 2.65
N ALA A 25 4.23 5.27 1.60
CA ALA A 25 3.62 3.95 1.72
C ALA A 25 4.43 3.02 2.64
N ARG A 26 5.76 3.04 2.49
CA ARG A 26 6.67 2.23 3.32
C ARG A 26 6.65 2.63 4.80
N LEU A 27 6.67 3.92 5.09
CA LEU A 27 6.61 4.42 6.48
C LEU A 27 5.23 4.20 7.10
N ALA A 28 4.16 4.29 6.31
CA ALA A 28 2.80 4.07 6.77
C ALA A 28 2.43 2.58 6.92
N GLN A 29 3.18 1.66 6.29
CA GLN A 29 2.89 0.21 6.23
C GLN A 29 2.52 -0.47 7.57
N PRO A 30 3.10 -0.11 8.73
CA PRO A 30 2.70 -0.67 10.02
C PRO A 30 1.24 -0.34 10.39
N PHE A 31 0.73 0.78 9.89
CA PHE A 31 -0.61 1.31 10.19
C PHE A 31 -1.62 1.06 9.07
N LEU A 32 -1.25 0.32 8.03
CA LEU A 32 -2.09 0.02 6.87
C LEU A 32 -2.54 -1.43 6.88
N ASP A 33 -3.80 -1.65 6.51
CA ASP A 33 -4.36 -2.97 6.26
C ASP A 33 -4.07 -3.44 4.84
N VAL A 34 -4.25 -2.54 3.87
CA VAL A 34 -4.00 -2.82 2.45
C VAL A 34 -3.37 -1.62 1.74
N ILE A 35 -2.48 -1.92 0.80
CA ILE A 35 -1.86 -0.97 -0.11
C ILE A 35 -2.29 -1.33 -1.53
N TYR A 36 -3.06 -0.45 -2.16
CA TYR A 36 -3.48 -0.63 -3.53
C TYR A 36 -2.38 -0.16 -4.49
N VAL A 37 -1.95 -1.07 -5.37
CA VAL A 37 -0.91 -0.84 -6.38
C VAL A 37 -1.47 -1.14 -7.77
N GLN A 38 -0.84 -0.58 -8.80
CA GLN A 38 -1.30 -0.75 -10.19
C GLN A 38 -0.46 -1.76 -10.96
N TRP A 39 0.65 -2.19 -10.39
CA TRP A 39 1.60 -3.06 -11.06
C TRP A 39 1.78 -4.38 -10.32
N GLU A 40 1.65 -5.49 -11.04
CA GLU A 40 1.72 -6.84 -10.46
C GLU A 40 3.09 -7.11 -9.80
N GLN A 41 4.19 -6.54 -10.32
CA GLN A 41 5.50 -6.69 -9.68
C GLN A 41 5.56 -6.10 -8.26
N LEU A 42 4.81 -5.03 -7.99
CA LEU A 42 4.73 -4.48 -6.64
C LEU A 42 3.96 -5.42 -5.72
N LYS A 43 2.87 -6.02 -6.22
CA LYS A 43 2.07 -6.99 -5.49
C LYS A 43 2.87 -8.24 -5.12
N GLN A 44 3.74 -8.70 -6.01
CA GLN A 44 4.62 -9.84 -5.76
C GLN A 44 5.75 -9.51 -4.78
N ARG A 45 6.19 -8.25 -4.74
CA ARG A 45 7.37 -7.82 -3.97
C ARG A 45 7.06 -7.43 -2.52
N TYR A 46 5.88 -6.85 -2.26
CA TYR A 46 5.55 -6.28 -0.97
C TYR A 46 4.41 -7.02 -0.29
N ALA A 47 4.47 -7.15 1.03
CA ALA A 47 3.35 -7.69 1.80
C ALA A 47 2.22 -6.64 1.90
N LYS A 48 0.98 -7.12 2.05
CA LYS A 48 -0.24 -6.30 2.18
C LYS A 48 -0.58 -5.43 0.95
N THR A 49 -0.05 -5.76 -0.22
CA THR A 49 -0.41 -5.09 -1.47
C THR A 49 -1.47 -5.85 -2.23
N GLU A 50 -2.45 -5.13 -2.77
CA GLU A 50 -3.46 -5.65 -3.69
C GLU A 50 -3.48 -4.84 -4.97
N MET A 51 -3.70 -5.50 -6.11
CA MET A 51 -3.76 -4.82 -7.39
C MET A 51 -5.16 -4.25 -7.63
N VAL A 52 -5.24 -3.00 -8.08
CA VAL A 52 -6.51 -2.36 -8.49
C VAL A 52 -6.54 -2.27 -10.01
N ASN A 53 -7.58 -2.86 -10.61
CA ASN A 53 -7.87 -2.83 -12.05
C ASN A 53 -8.74 -1.65 -12.44
#